data_AF-A0A9W8JLC2-F1
#
_entry.id   AF-A0A9W8JLC2-F1
#
_cell.length_a   1.000
_cell.length_b   1.000
_cell.length_c   1.000
_cell.angle_alpha   90.00
_cell.angle_beta   90.00
_cell.angle_gamma   90.00
#
_symmetry.space_group_name_H-M   'P 1'
#
loop_
_entity.id
_entity.type
_entity.pdbx_description
1 polymer ?
#
loop_
_entity_poly.entity_id
_entity_poly.type
_entity_poly.pdbx_seq_one_letter_code
_entity_poly.pdbx_strand_id
1 'polypeptide(L)'
;MSYLLPNLPSGWHVDEAIKSEEDRVVVIRFGSIDDSEECQRMDQTLYAVSERVQNFAVIYLVDIKKVPDFNTMYELYDPCSVMFFYRNKHIMIDLGTGNNNKINWAMDNKQELIDIIETVYRGASKGRGLVMSPKGIRRKQPNNQTYLVVGVLGIGNGSGTGASTARLFAKNGYSVALIARGGDFVNKLANEINTSGGHVRLCPATAPKHR
;
A
#
# COMPACT_ATOMS: atom_id res chain seq x y z
N MET A 1 -14.52 25.52 0.81
CA MET A 1 -13.49 26.58 0.68
C MET A 1 -12.25 26.22 1.51
N SER A 2 -11.24 25.58 0.92
CA SER A 2 -9.92 25.35 1.53
C SER A 2 -8.89 26.29 0.87
N TYR A 3 -8.89 27.57 1.24
CA TYR A 3 -8.06 28.62 0.61
C TYR A 3 -6.58 28.65 1.02
N LEU A 4 -6.06 27.63 1.69
CA LEU A 4 -4.74 27.69 2.33
C LEU A 4 -3.62 27.02 1.53
N LEU A 5 -3.95 26.12 0.61
CA LEU A 5 -2.96 25.47 -0.27
C LEU A 5 -3.01 26.08 -1.68
N PRO A 6 -1.86 26.18 -2.37
CA PRO A 6 -1.81 26.76 -3.71
C PRO A 6 -2.58 25.88 -4.70
N ASN A 7 -3.49 26.51 -5.45
CA ASN A 7 -4.28 25.87 -6.49
C ASN A 7 -3.66 26.17 -7.86
N LEU A 8 -3.58 25.15 -8.72
CA LEU A 8 -3.07 25.29 -10.08
C LEU A 8 -4.25 25.43 -11.05
N PRO A 9 -4.40 26.57 -11.76
CA PRO A 9 -5.63 26.88 -12.50
C PRO A 9 -5.68 26.28 -13.91
N SER A 10 -4.56 25.80 -14.46
CA SER A 10 -4.50 25.22 -15.80
C SER A 10 -3.42 24.15 -15.92
N GLY A 11 -3.48 23.32 -16.97
CA GLY A 11 -2.51 22.25 -17.18
C GLY A 11 -1.08 22.75 -17.38
N TRP A 12 -0.91 23.94 -17.95
CA TRP A 12 0.39 24.58 -18.05
C TRP A 12 1.04 24.84 -16.69
N HIS A 13 0.26 25.30 -15.69
CA HIS A 13 0.78 25.52 -14.34
C HIS A 13 1.13 24.20 -13.64
N VAL A 14 0.43 23.11 -13.96
CA VAL A 14 0.75 21.76 -13.46
C VAL A 14 2.10 21.29 -14.01
N ASP A 15 2.29 21.42 -15.32
CA ASP A 15 3.56 21.05 -15.96
C ASP A 15 4.73 21.91 -15.49
N GLU A 16 4.51 23.23 -15.33
CA GLU A 16 5.53 24.14 -14.82
C GLU A 16 5.89 23.83 -13.37
N ALA A 17 4.92 23.58 -12.49
CA ALA A 17 5.17 23.20 -11.10
C ALA A 17 5.98 21.90 -10.98
N ILE A 18 5.72 20.92 -11.86
CA ILE A 18 6.46 19.65 -11.89
C ILE A 18 7.89 19.82 -12.43
N LYS A 19 8.08 20.71 -13.42
CA LYS A 19 9.38 20.94 -14.07
C LYS A 19 10.30 21.85 -13.28
N SER A 20 9.77 22.86 -12.62
CA SER A 20 10.52 23.88 -11.89
C SER A 20 11.15 23.37 -10.59
N GLU A 21 10.56 22.34 -9.97
CA GLU A 21 11.03 21.78 -8.71
C GLU A 21 12.06 20.67 -8.92
N GLU A 22 13.33 20.97 -8.60
CA GLU A 22 14.44 20.02 -8.76
C GLU A 22 14.78 19.27 -7.46
N ASP A 23 14.63 19.91 -6.31
CA ASP A 23 15.10 19.38 -5.02
C ASP A 23 13.99 18.96 -4.06
N ARG A 24 12.72 19.20 -4.40
CA ARG A 24 11.57 18.85 -3.58
C ARG A 24 10.63 17.91 -4.30
N VAL A 25 9.89 17.10 -3.53
CA VAL A 25 8.79 16.29 -4.06
C VAL A 25 7.60 17.20 -4.32
N VAL A 26 7.08 17.17 -5.55
CA VAL A 26 5.84 17.84 -5.92
C VAL A 26 4.69 16.88 -5.65
N VAL A 27 3.88 17.20 -4.65
CA VAL A 27 2.67 16.46 -4.28
C VAL A 27 1.49 17.16 -4.90
N ILE A 28 0.73 16.47 -5.75
CA ILE A 28 -0.44 17.04 -6.43
C ILE A 28 -1.68 16.25 -6.02
N ARG A 29 -2.66 16.95 -5.45
CA ARG A 29 -3.99 16.41 -5.19
C ARG A 29 -4.91 16.78 -6.35
N PHE A 30 -5.29 15.78 -7.13
CA PHE A 30 -6.33 15.86 -8.14
C PHE A 30 -7.68 15.53 -7.52
N GLY A 31 -8.62 16.46 -7.62
CA GLY A 31 -9.99 16.22 -7.15
C GLY A 31 -10.83 17.50 -7.20
N SER A 32 -12.14 17.34 -7.17
CA SER A 32 -13.05 18.49 -7.13
C SER A 32 -13.38 18.83 -5.68
N ILE A 33 -13.23 20.11 -5.32
CA ILE A 33 -13.48 20.61 -3.95
C ILE A 33 -14.95 20.46 -3.55
N ASP A 34 -15.86 20.52 -4.52
CA ASP A 34 -17.30 20.65 -4.28
C ASP A 34 -18.04 19.30 -4.29
N ASP A 35 -17.41 18.23 -4.78
CA ASP A 35 -18.12 16.96 -5.04
C ASP A 35 -17.86 15.86 -4.02
N SER A 36 -16.79 15.93 -3.21
CA SER A 36 -16.43 14.82 -2.33
C SER A 36 -15.94 15.24 -0.95
N GLU A 37 -16.52 14.61 0.08
CA GLU A 37 -16.04 14.70 1.47
C GLU A 37 -14.60 14.19 1.60
N GLU A 38 -14.21 13.23 0.76
CA GLU A 38 -12.88 12.64 0.73
C GLU A 38 -11.79 13.65 0.33
N CYS A 39 -12.05 14.50 -0.66
CA CYS A 39 -11.14 15.60 -1.01
C CYS A 39 -10.96 16.56 0.16
N GLN A 40 -12.04 16.89 0.88
CA GLN A 40 -11.98 17.83 2.00
C GLN A 40 -11.18 17.28 3.17
N ARG A 41 -11.37 15.99 3.50
CA ARG A 41 -10.57 15.30 4.53
C ARG A 41 -9.09 15.25 4.15
N MET A 42 -8.79 14.89 2.89
CA MET A 42 -7.42 14.86 2.39
C MET A 42 -6.77 16.25 2.42
N ASP A 43 -7.48 17.30 1.99
CA ASP A 43 -7.00 18.69 2.01
C ASP A 43 -6.66 19.16 3.43
N GLN A 44 -7.47 18.78 4.43
CA GLN A 44 -7.21 19.10 5.83
C GLN A 44 -5.93 18.45 6.33
N THR A 45 -5.70 17.17 5.98
CA THR A 45 -4.47 16.46 6.35
C THR A 45 -3.25 17.03 5.63
N LEU A 46 -3.35 17.31 4.32
CA LEU A 46 -2.30 17.93 3.53
C LEU A 46 -1.92 19.32 4.08
N TYR A 47 -2.91 20.12 4.45
CA TYR A 47 -2.68 21.42 5.07
C TYR A 47 -1.97 21.30 6.43
N ALA A 48 -2.38 20.36 7.28
CA ALA A 48 -1.73 20.14 8.56
C ALA A 48 -0.28 19.63 8.45
N VAL A 49 0.09 19.08 7.30
CA VAL A 49 1.42 18.50 7.02
C VAL A 49 2.30 19.48 6.23
N SER A 50 1.73 20.42 5.48
CA SER A 50 2.44 21.29 4.53
C SER A 50 3.64 22.02 5.17
N GLU A 51 3.47 22.62 6.34
CA GLU A 51 4.54 23.33 7.06
C GLU A 51 5.65 22.37 7.51
N ARG A 52 5.31 21.13 7.90
CA ARG A 52 6.28 20.14 8.37
C ARG A 52 7.16 19.58 7.25
N VAL A 53 6.63 19.54 6.02
CA VAL A 53 7.33 18.95 4.86
C VAL A 53 7.91 19.99 3.89
N GLN A 54 7.70 21.29 4.14
CA GLN A 54 8.08 22.39 3.24
C GLN A 54 9.54 22.38 2.74
N ASN A 55 10.45 21.81 3.56
CA ASN A 55 11.88 21.72 3.25
C ASN A 55 12.19 20.70 2.14
N PHE A 56 11.35 19.69 1.94
CA PHE A 56 11.60 18.59 1.00
C PHE A 56 10.40 18.21 0.12
N ALA A 57 9.24 18.85 0.32
CA ALA A 57 8.07 18.67 -0.51
C ALA A 57 7.27 19.98 -0.64
N VAL A 58 6.56 20.11 -1.75
CA VAL A 58 5.60 21.17 -2.04
C VAL A 58 4.26 20.53 -2.42
N ILE A 59 3.16 21.12 -1.95
CA ILE A 59 1.82 20.55 -2.12
C ILE A 59 0.98 21.51 -2.97
N TYR A 60 0.38 20.98 -4.03
CA TYR A 60 -0.54 21.69 -4.91
C TYR A 60 -1.89 20.99 -5.00
N LEU A 61 -2.93 21.80 -5.20
CA LEU A 61 -4.28 21.33 -5.46
C LEU A 61 -4.66 21.57 -6.92
N VAL A 62 -5.29 20.58 -7.55
CA VAL A 62 -5.78 20.64 -8.92
C VAL A 62 -7.24 20.20 -8.95
N ASP A 63 -8.08 21.05 -9.52
CA ASP A 63 -9.49 20.75 -9.78
C ASP A 63 -9.64 20.06 -11.14
N ILE A 64 -10.04 18.79 -11.11
CA ILE A 64 -10.21 17.93 -12.30
C ILE A 64 -11.33 18.41 -13.23
N LYS A 65 -12.28 19.22 -12.74
CA LYS A 65 -13.34 19.81 -13.58
C LYS A 65 -12.82 21.01 -14.37
N LYS A 66 -11.89 21.77 -13.79
CA LYS A 66 -11.27 22.94 -14.43
C LYS A 66 -10.12 22.56 -15.34
N VAL A 67 -9.35 21.55 -14.95
CA VAL A 67 -8.17 21.05 -15.67
C VAL A 67 -8.37 19.58 -16.02
N PRO A 68 -9.16 19.26 -17.07
CA PRO A 68 -9.48 17.89 -17.43
C PRO A 68 -8.36 17.18 -18.21
N ASP A 69 -7.32 17.91 -18.66
CA ASP A 69 -6.28 17.41 -19.56
C ASP A 69 -5.57 16.15 -19.04
N PHE A 70 -5.46 16.01 -17.71
CA PHE A 70 -4.79 14.88 -17.07
C PHE A 70 -5.70 13.69 -16.76
N ASN A 71 -7.02 13.82 -16.93
CA ASN A 71 -7.98 12.81 -16.49
C ASN A 71 -7.77 11.48 -17.22
N THR A 72 -7.56 11.53 -18.54
CA THR A 72 -7.26 10.34 -19.34
C THR A 72 -5.83 9.86 -19.12
N MET A 73 -4.86 10.77 -19.05
CA MET A 73 -3.43 10.42 -18.95
C MET A 73 -3.09 9.70 -17.63
N TYR A 74 -3.67 10.15 -16.52
CA TYR A 74 -3.45 9.55 -15.22
C TYR A 74 -4.60 8.67 -14.76
N GLU A 75 -5.61 8.40 -15.61
CA GLU A 75 -6.79 7.57 -15.26
C GLU A 75 -7.52 8.07 -14.00
N LEU A 76 -7.76 9.38 -13.91
CA LEU A 76 -8.39 10.04 -12.75
C LEU A 76 -9.91 9.82 -12.75
N TYR A 77 -10.34 8.63 -12.36
CA TYR A 77 -11.75 8.28 -12.18
C TYR A 77 -12.21 8.38 -10.72
N ASP A 78 -11.25 8.31 -9.79
CA ASP A 78 -11.51 8.40 -8.36
C ASP A 78 -11.84 9.84 -7.94
N PRO A 79 -12.69 10.05 -6.92
CA PRO A 79 -13.07 11.39 -6.44
C PRO A 79 -11.88 12.22 -5.93
N CYS A 80 -10.91 11.57 -5.27
CA CYS A 80 -9.69 12.18 -4.77
C CYS A 80 -8.49 11.31 -5.13
N SER A 81 -7.47 11.88 -5.78
CA SER A 81 -6.24 11.20 -6.15
C SER A 81 -5.03 12.05 -5.79
N VAL A 82 -4.08 11.50 -5.02
CA VAL A 82 -2.80 12.15 -4.72
C VAL A 82 -1.68 11.46 -5.49
N MET A 83 -0.89 12.26 -6.21
CA MET A 83 0.26 11.81 -6.99
C MET A 83 1.53 12.54 -6.57
N PHE A 84 2.68 11.90 -6.81
CA PHE A 84 3.98 12.39 -6.38
C PHE A 84 4.91 12.50 -7.59
N PHE A 85 5.59 13.63 -7.71
CA PHE A 85 6.56 13.89 -8.76
C PHE A 85 7.88 14.37 -8.17
N TYR A 86 8.98 14.05 -8.83
CA TYR A 86 10.31 14.53 -8.47
C TYR A 86 11.16 14.66 -9.73
N ARG A 87 11.72 15.85 -9.99
CA ARG A 87 12.55 16.14 -11.19
C ARG A 87 11.87 15.72 -12.50
N ASN A 88 10.63 16.18 -12.71
CA ASN A 88 9.82 15.85 -13.89
C ASN A 88 9.58 14.34 -14.11
N LYS A 89 9.63 13.53 -13.05
CA LYS A 89 9.29 12.11 -13.08
C LYS A 89 8.19 11.81 -12.07
N HIS A 90 7.20 11.03 -12.51
CA HIS A 90 6.19 10.46 -11.62
C HIS A 90 6.82 9.36 -10.76
N ILE A 91 6.63 9.44 -9.45
CA ILE A 91 7.14 8.48 -8.49
C ILE A 91 6.00 7.57 -8.03
N MET A 92 6.15 6.27 -8.30
CA MET A 92 5.21 5.26 -7.87
C MET A 92 5.48 4.85 -6.42
N ILE A 93 4.42 4.50 -5.70
CA ILE A 93 4.48 4.10 -4.30
C ILE A 93 3.74 2.79 -4.10
N ASP A 94 4.44 1.74 -3.66
CA ASP A 94 3.81 0.49 -3.29
C ASP A 94 3.27 0.57 -1.85
N LEU A 95 1.96 0.85 -1.75
CA LEU A 95 1.20 0.87 -0.49
C LEU A 95 0.49 -0.47 -0.20
N GLY A 96 0.68 -1.50 -1.05
CA GLY A 96 0.00 -2.79 -0.93
C GLY A 96 -1.48 -2.77 -1.28
N THR A 97 -1.96 -1.72 -1.97
CA THR A 97 -3.34 -1.59 -2.47
C THR A 97 -3.55 -2.20 -3.86
N GLY A 98 -2.45 -2.48 -4.57
CA GLY A 98 -2.46 -2.95 -5.96
C GLY A 98 -2.37 -1.82 -7.00
N ASN A 99 -2.63 -0.57 -6.61
CA ASN A 99 -2.39 0.61 -7.45
C ASN A 99 -1.24 1.43 -6.87
N ASN A 100 -0.13 1.50 -7.60
CA ASN A 100 1.08 2.19 -7.17
C ASN A 100 1.22 3.60 -7.76
N ASN A 101 0.33 3.99 -8.68
CA ASN A 101 0.43 5.26 -9.39
C ASN A 101 -0.08 6.44 -8.57
N LYS A 102 -1.04 6.19 -7.68
CA LYS A 102 -1.76 7.23 -6.94
C LYS A 102 -2.30 6.70 -5.62
N ILE A 103 -2.56 7.61 -4.68
CA ILE A 103 -3.36 7.36 -3.47
C ILE A 103 -4.77 7.82 -3.76
N ASN A 104 -5.73 6.89 -3.84
CA ASN A 104 -7.12 7.17 -4.19
C ASN A 104 -8.09 7.16 -3.00
N TRP A 105 -7.59 7.26 -1.77
CA TRP A 105 -8.41 7.33 -0.55
C TRP A 105 -7.96 8.49 0.33
N ALA A 106 -8.88 9.03 1.14
CA ALA A 106 -8.55 10.05 2.13
C ALA A 106 -7.72 9.46 3.27
N MET A 107 -6.62 10.12 3.61
CA MET A 107 -5.79 9.77 4.76
C MET A 107 -6.03 10.75 5.90
N ASP A 108 -6.37 10.24 7.09
CA ASP A 108 -6.59 11.07 8.28
C ASP A 108 -5.34 11.17 9.18
N ASN A 109 -4.42 10.20 9.06
CA ASN A 109 -3.22 10.16 9.89
C ASN A 109 -2.09 11.03 9.28
N LYS A 110 -1.83 12.16 9.96
CA LYS A 110 -0.78 13.13 9.58
C LYS A 110 0.61 12.51 9.56
N GLN A 111 0.93 11.64 10.52
CA GLN A 111 2.27 11.06 10.62
C GLN A 111 2.52 10.06 9.47
N GLU A 112 1.50 9.28 9.10
CA GLU A 112 1.60 8.37 7.96
C GLU A 112 1.85 9.12 6.65
N LEU A 113 1.19 10.27 6.45
CA LEU A 113 1.40 11.09 5.26
C LEU A 113 2.83 11.64 5.21
N ILE A 114 3.36 12.10 6.34
CA ILE A 114 4.75 12.58 6.44
C ILE A 114 5.73 11.45 6.11
N ASP A 115 5.54 10.28 6.69
CA ASP A 115 6.43 9.13 6.48
C ASP A 115 6.43 8.69 5.01
N ILE A 116 5.27 8.75 4.33
CA ILE A 116 5.16 8.49 2.89
C ILE A 116 5.95 9.53 2.09
N ILE A 117 5.72 10.83 2.33
CA ILE A 117 6.41 11.90 1.60
C ILE A 117 7.93 11.81 1.82
N GLU A 118 8.38 11.54 3.04
CA GLU A 118 9.79 11.35 3.36
C GLU A 118 10.38 10.15 2.61
N THR A 119 9.64 9.05 2.56
CA THR A 119 10.07 7.83 1.86
C THR A 119 10.17 8.07 0.36
N VAL A 120 9.19 8.76 -0.23
CA VAL A 120 9.22 9.22 -1.62
C VAL A 120 10.44 10.08 -1.88
N TYR A 121 10.69 11.09 -1.05
CA TYR A 121 11.84 11.98 -1.18
C TYR A 121 13.16 11.18 -1.14
N ARG A 122 13.37 10.37 -0.11
CA ARG A 122 14.58 9.54 0.05
C ARG A 122 14.76 8.54 -1.10
N GLY A 123 13.68 7.99 -1.63
CA GLY A 123 13.70 7.06 -2.75
C GLY A 123 14.01 7.76 -4.08
N ALA A 124 13.31 8.85 -4.36
CA ALA A 124 13.41 9.63 -5.58
C ALA A 124 14.75 10.37 -5.70
N SER A 125 15.29 10.93 -4.60
CA SER A 125 16.62 11.52 -4.57
C SER A 125 17.74 10.51 -4.85
N LYS A 126 17.48 9.21 -4.66
CA LYS A 126 18.38 8.10 -5.07
C LYS A 126 18.11 7.59 -6.49
N GLY A 127 17.25 8.25 -7.25
CA GLY A 127 16.89 7.89 -8.62
C GLY A 127 15.91 6.73 -8.75
N ARG A 128 15.22 6.33 -7.68
CA ARG A 128 14.21 5.25 -7.75
C ARG A 128 12.87 5.81 -8.22
N GLY A 129 12.30 5.20 -9.26
CA GLY A 129 10.96 5.54 -9.75
C GLY A 129 9.82 4.83 -9.02
N LEU A 130 10.12 3.77 -8.26
CA LEU A 130 9.19 3.05 -7.40
C LEU A 130 9.75 3.01 -5.98
N VAL A 131 8.94 3.40 -5.02
CA VAL A 131 9.29 3.41 -3.61
C VAL A 131 8.33 2.53 -2.83
N MET A 132 8.85 1.75 -1.89
CA MET A 132 8.03 0.93 -1.00
C MET A 132 7.52 1.78 0.15
N SER A 133 6.27 1.58 0.54
CA SER A 133 5.69 2.17 1.74
C SER A 133 6.57 1.98 3.00
N PRO A 134 6.64 2.97 3.90
CA PRO A 134 7.24 2.80 5.23
C PRO A 134 6.67 1.55 5.92
N LYS A 135 7.52 0.84 6.69
CA LYS A 135 7.13 -0.37 7.44
C LYS A 135 6.11 -0.02 8.54
N GLY A 136 4.85 0.13 8.16
CA GLY A 136 3.74 0.52 9.05
C GLY A 136 2.44 0.73 8.28
N ILE A 137 2.52 1.25 7.05
CA ILE A 137 1.38 1.54 6.16
C ILE A 137 1.22 0.42 5.13
N ARG A 138 1.43 -0.83 5.54
CA ARG A 138 0.74 -1.92 4.87
C ARG A 138 -0.65 -1.88 5.45
N ARG A 139 -1.63 -1.50 4.63
CA ARG A 139 -3.05 -1.67 4.97
C ARG A 139 -3.15 -3.06 5.62
N LYS A 140 -3.45 -3.12 6.93
CA LYS A 140 -4.05 -4.32 7.49
C LYS A 140 -5.34 -4.43 6.69
N GLN A 141 -5.33 -5.20 5.61
CA GLN A 141 -6.57 -5.56 4.94
C GLN A 141 -7.48 -6.04 6.07
N PRO A 142 -8.72 -5.52 6.19
CA PRO A 142 -9.57 -5.84 7.34
C PRO A 142 -9.81 -7.34 7.52
N ASN A 143 -9.47 -8.17 6.51
CA ASN A 143 -9.53 -9.63 6.55
C ASN A 143 -8.20 -10.37 6.34
N ASN A 144 -7.04 -9.69 6.39
CA ASN A 144 -5.76 -10.38 6.31
C ASN A 144 -4.94 -10.04 7.56
N GLN A 145 -5.27 -10.74 8.65
CA GLN A 145 -4.31 -10.95 9.73
C GLN A 145 -3.00 -11.34 9.06
N THR A 146 -1.99 -10.51 9.27
CA THR A 146 -0.64 -10.75 8.79
C THR A 146 -0.09 -11.89 9.62
N TYR A 147 -0.51 -13.11 9.30
CA TYR A 147 0.01 -14.28 9.96
C TYR A 147 1.41 -14.52 9.43
N LEU A 148 2.37 -14.64 10.33
CA LEU A 148 3.68 -15.16 9.97
C LEU A 148 3.47 -16.62 9.55
N VAL A 149 3.57 -16.88 8.24
CA VAL A 149 3.27 -18.19 7.66
C VAL A 149 4.49 -19.08 7.77
N VAL A 150 4.38 -20.18 8.52
CA VAL A 150 5.42 -21.21 8.60
C VAL A 150 5.01 -22.39 7.73
N GLY A 151 5.81 -22.69 6.71
CA GLY A 151 5.64 -23.88 5.88
C GLY A 151 6.28 -25.10 6.54
N VAL A 152 5.48 -26.11 6.90
CA VAL A 152 5.98 -27.37 7.46
C VAL A 152 5.89 -28.46 6.41
N LEU A 153 7.05 -28.94 5.98
CA LEU A 153 7.23 -30.02 5.01
C LEU A 153 7.36 -31.38 5.72
N GLY A 154 6.89 -32.44 5.08
CA GLY A 154 7.17 -33.82 5.54
C GLY A 154 6.25 -34.31 6.66
N ILE A 155 4.97 -33.94 6.62
CA ILE A 155 3.97 -34.50 7.53
C ILE A 155 3.58 -35.87 7.00
N GLY A 156 4.17 -36.91 7.59
CA GLY A 156 3.79 -38.31 7.36
C GLY A 156 2.45 -38.64 8.04
N ASN A 157 2.41 -39.68 8.86
CA ASN A 157 1.17 -40.17 9.51
C ASN A 157 0.63 -39.29 10.66
N GLY A 158 1.03 -38.02 10.75
CA GLY A 158 0.52 -37.07 11.75
C GLY A 158 1.15 -37.16 13.15
N SER A 159 2.10 -38.06 13.40
CA SER A 159 2.82 -38.22 14.69
C SER A 159 4.30 -37.85 14.66
N GLY A 160 4.87 -37.55 13.49
CA GLY A 160 6.28 -37.23 13.33
C GLY A 160 6.66 -35.79 13.74
N THR A 161 7.94 -35.46 13.55
CA THR A 161 8.49 -34.13 13.87
C THR A 161 7.75 -33.01 13.15
N GLY A 162 7.39 -33.19 11.87
CA GLY A 162 6.59 -32.20 11.12
C GLY A 162 5.24 -31.91 11.78
N ALA A 163 4.55 -32.91 12.32
CA ALA A 163 3.27 -32.69 13.00
C ALA A 163 3.43 -31.99 14.35
N SER A 164 4.48 -32.34 15.11
CA SER A 164 4.78 -31.70 16.40
C SER A 164 5.18 -30.23 16.22
N THR A 165 6.00 -29.94 15.21
CA THR A 165 6.40 -28.59 14.84
C THR A 165 5.19 -27.75 14.41
N ALA A 166 4.28 -28.31 13.61
CA ALA A 166 3.05 -27.63 13.22
C ALA A 166 2.16 -27.28 14.43
N ARG A 167 2.01 -28.19 15.39
CA ARG A 167 1.26 -27.94 16.64
C ARG A 167 1.91 -26.83 17.47
N LEU A 168 3.24 -26.85 17.60
CA LEU A 168 3.98 -25.86 18.37
C LEU A 168 3.83 -24.45 17.78
N PHE A 169 3.99 -24.31 16.46
CA PHE A 169 3.82 -23.03 15.78
C PHE A 169 2.37 -22.54 15.85
N ALA A 170 1.39 -23.41 15.67
CA ALA A 170 -0.01 -23.05 15.81
C ALA A 170 -0.36 -22.57 17.23
N LYS A 171 0.18 -23.24 18.27
CA LYS A 171 0.01 -22.83 19.67
C LYS A 171 0.65 -21.47 19.98
N ASN A 172 1.75 -21.16 19.32
CA ASN A 172 2.44 -19.86 19.44
C ASN A 172 1.80 -18.76 18.57
N GLY A 173 0.63 -19.00 17.97
CA GLY A 173 -0.14 -17.99 17.22
C GLY A 173 0.29 -17.80 15.76
N TYR A 174 1.11 -18.70 15.21
CA TYR A 174 1.49 -18.67 13.79
C TYR A 174 0.41 -19.31 12.92
N SER A 175 0.25 -18.84 11.68
CA SER A 175 -0.47 -19.62 10.68
C SER A 175 0.46 -20.65 10.07
N VAL A 176 0.03 -21.91 10.05
CA VAL A 176 0.86 -23.01 9.57
C VAL A 176 0.32 -23.51 8.23
N ALA A 177 1.19 -23.58 7.23
CA ALA A 177 0.90 -24.24 5.97
C ALA A 177 1.47 -25.66 6.01
N LEU A 178 0.61 -26.67 6.01
CA LEU A 178 1.00 -28.08 5.99
C LEU A 178 1.20 -28.51 4.54
N ILE A 179 2.43 -28.91 4.18
CA ILE A 179 2.78 -29.36 2.83
C ILE A 179 3.06 -30.86 2.87
N ALA A 180 2.17 -31.63 2.23
CA ALA A 180 2.25 -33.08 2.17
C ALA A 180 1.68 -33.63 0.86
N ARG A 181 2.08 -34.85 0.50
CA ARG A 181 1.45 -35.63 -0.58
C ARG A 181 0.17 -36.22 -0.02
N GLY A 182 -0.98 -35.72 -0.50
CA GLY A 182 -2.29 -35.84 0.14
C GLY A 182 -2.60 -37.19 0.79
N GLY A 183 -3.08 -37.13 2.05
CA GLY A 183 -3.56 -38.28 2.81
C GLY A 183 -4.48 -37.84 3.95
N ASP A 184 -5.39 -38.72 4.36
CA ASP A 184 -6.44 -38.43 5.38
C ASP A 184 -5.87 -37.98 6.73
N PHE A 185 -4.65 -38.39 7.05
CA PHE A 185 -3.96 -38.01 8.29
C PHE A 185 -3.64 -36.51 8.37
N VAL A 186 -3.31 -35.87 7.23
CA VAL A 186 -3.00 -34.45 7.18
C VAL A 186 -4.28 -33.62 7.35
N ASN A 187 -5.39 -34.10 6.80
CA ASN A 187 -6.72 -33.53 6.99
C ASN A 187 -7.15 -33.61 8.46
N LYS A 188 -6.94 -34.76 9.11
CA LYS A 188 -7.21 -34.94 10.55
C LYS A 188 -6.39 -33.98 11.40
N LEU A 189 -5.09 -33.86 11.13
CA LEU A 189 -4.19 -32.94 11.85
C LEU A 189 -4.60 -31.47 11.65
N ALA A 190 -4.94 -31.08 10.43
CA ALA A 190 -5.40 -29.71 10.16
C ALA A 190 -6.69 -29.39 10.92
N ASN A 191 -7.65 -30.33 10.93
CA ASN A 191 -8.90 -30.18 11.67
C ASN A 191 -8.64 -30.07 13.18
N GLU A 192 -7.78 -30.93 13.73
CA GLU A 192 -7.40 -30.89 15.14
C GLU A 192 -6.82 -29.54 15.55
N ILE A 193 -5.88 -29.01 14.76
CA ILE A 193 -5.23 -27.73 15.07
C ILE A 193 -6.22 -26.57 14.92
N ASN A 194 -7.08 -26.60 13.90
CA ASN A 194 -8.11 -25.58 13.69
C ASN A 194 -9.16 -25.58 14.82
N THR A 195 -9.55 -26.75 15.33
CA THR A 195 -10.44 -26.85 16.51
C THR A 195 -9.77 -26.35 17.78
N SER A 196 -8.44 -26.48 17.91
CA SER A 196 -7.67 -25.95 19.03
C SER A 196 -7.41 -24.43 18.98
N GLY A 197 -8.00 -23.73 18.00
CA GLY A 197 -7.87 -22.28 17.84
C GLY A 197 -6.62 -21.83 17.06
N GLY A 198 -5.88 -22.77 16.46
CA GLY A 198 -4.77 -22.46 15.54
C GLY A 198 -5.28 -22.21 14.12
N HIS A 199 -4.49 -21.52 13.29
CA HIS A 199 -4.82 -21.28 11.88
C HIS A 199 -3.96 -22.16 10.98
N VAL A 200 -4.54 -23.20 10.39
CA VAL A 200 -3.83 -24.16 9.55
C VAL A 200 -4.50 -24.32 8.19
N ARG A 201 -3.69 -24.22 7.12
CA ARG A 201 -4.10 -24.53 5.75
C ARG A 201 -3.29 -25.68 5.17
N LEU A 202 -3.97 -26.51 4.40
CA LEU A 202 -3.37 -27.60 3.65
C LEU A 202 -2.90 -27.07 2.29
N CYS A 203 -1.66 -27.37 1.93
CA CYS A 203 -1.13 -27.10 0.61
C CYS A 203 -0.72 -28.45 -0.04
N PRO A 204 -1.45 -28.91 -1.06
CA PRO A 204 -1.12 -30.16 -1.73
C PRO A 204 0.20 -30.02 -2.49
N ALA A 205 1.16 -30.90 -2.19
CA ALA A 205 2.40 -30.99 -2.96
C ALA A 205 2.18 -31.90 -4.18
N THR A 206 1.88 -31.32 -5.35
CA THR A 206 1.94 -32.03 -6.63
C THR A 206 3.40 -32.08 -7.09
N ALA A 207 3.97 -33.27 -7.18
CA ALA A 207 5.23 -33.45 -7.89
C ALA A 207 4.96 -33.31 -9.41
N PRO A 208 5.75 -32.55 -10.18
CA PRO A 208 5.65 -32.58 -11.62
C PRO A 208 5.94 -34.02 -12.08
N LYS A 209 4.97 -34.62 -12.78
CA LYS A 209 5.22 -35.89 -13.48
C LYS A 209 6.19 -35.57 -14.61
N HIS A 210 7.45 -35.95 -14.49
CA HIS A 210 8.32 -36.06 -15.65
C HIS A 210 7.70 -37.10 -16.58
N ARG A 211 7.25 -36.64 -17.75
CA ARG A 211 6.86 -37.47 -18.88
C ARG A 211 7.89 -37.27 -19.96
#